data_AF-A0A7W1NBL1-F1
#
_entry.id   AF-A0A7W1NBL1-F1
#
_cell.length_a   1.000
_cell.length_b   1.000
_cell.length_c   1.000
_cell.angle_alpha   90.00
_cell.angle_beta   90.00
_cell.angle_gamma   90.00
#
_symmetry.space_group_name_H-M   'P 1'
#
loop_
_entity.id
_entity.type
_entity.pdbx_description
1 polymer ?
#
loop_
_entity_poly.entity_id
_entity_poly.type
_entity_poly.pdbx_seq_one_letter_code
_entity_poly.pdbx_strand_id
1 'polypeptide(L)'
;MNAHAGADAVAGWRVIASLAENPPMTISTAWIDEGCIGCGACATVCPQVFVLPMSDAEIAGSARADGLTGTNREQRSALHAHIVAECGDEIEEAAAGCPVDVIRLVA
;
A
#
# COMPACT_ATOMS: atom_id res chain seq x y z
N MET A 1 20.06 -44.59 20.20
CA MET A 1 19.38 -43.80 19.13
C MET A 1 18.15 -43.22 19.81
N ASN A 2 18.03 -41.97 20.25
CA ASN A 2 18.77 -40.74 20.00
C ASN A 2 18.84 -39.93 21.30
N ALA A 3 19.96 -39.25 21.52
CA ALA A 3 20.14 -38.30 22.60
C ALA A 3 19.51 -36.97 22.22
N HIS A 4 18.65 -36.41 23.07
CA HIS A 4 18.33 -34.99 23.07
C HIS A 4 18.68 -34.44 24.44
N ALA A 5 19.90 -33.90 24.53
CA ALA A 5 20.40 -33.11 25.64
C ALA A 5 20.78 -31.72 25.10
N GLY A 6 20.53 -30.69 25.92
CA GLY A 6 20.86 -29.27 25.68
C GLY A 6 19.58 -28.41 25.76
N ALA A 7 19.12 -27.93 26.91
CA ALA A 7 19.74 -27.03 27.89
C ALA A 7 20.00 -25.61 27.34
N ASP A 8 19.11 -24.70 27.77
CA ASP A 8 19.33 -23.35 28.28
C ASP A 8 20.15 -22.28 27.52
N ALA A 9 19.64 -21.05 27.70
CA ALA A 9 20.28 -19.75 27.65
C ALA A 9 20.40 -19.04 26.29
N VAL A 10 19.50 -18.07 26.07
CA VAL A 10 19.92 -16.75 25.58
C VAL A 10 19.20 -15.65 26.35
N ALA A 11 19.94 -15.05 27.28
CA ALA A 11 19.66 -13.71 27.78
C ALA A 11 19.97 -12.68 26.68
N GLY A 12 19.22 -11.58 26.67
CA GLY A 12 19.72 -10.31 26.15
C GLY A 12 19.07 -9.82 24.86
N TRP A 13 18.49 -8.63 24.98
CA TRP A 13 18.43 -7.55 24.00
C TRP A 13 18.54 -7.92 22.51
N ARG A 14 17.41 -7.82 21.80
CA ARG A 14 17.26 -7.34 20.42
C ARG A 14 15.91 -7.83 19.92
N VAL A 15 14.86 -7.12 20.31
CA VAL A 15 13.64 -7.10 19.50
C VAL A 15 13.98 -6.26 18.25
N ILE A 16 14.67 -6.88 17.30
CA ILE A 16 14.57 -6.48 15.88
C ILE A 16 13.52 -7.40 15.27
N ALA A 17 12.28 -7.29 15.74
CA ALA A 17 11.17 -7.98 15.12
C ALA A 17 11.03 -7.47 13.68
N SER A 18 11.19 -8.39 12.74
CA SER A 18 10.91 -8.35 11.29
C SER A 18 10.68 -6.98 10.64
N LEU A 19 11.70 -6.50 9.91
CA LEU A 19 11.54 -5.52 8.82
C LEU A 19 11.77 -6.17 7.44
N ALA A 20 11.55 -7.47 7.29
CA ALA A 20 11.85 -8.14 6.03
C ALA A 20 11.00 -9.39 5.81
N GLU A 21 9.72 -9.18 5.50
CA GLU A 21 8.89 -10.20 4.84
C GLU A 21 7.98 -9.57 3.76
N ASN A 22 8.52 -8.57 3.05
CA ASN A 22 8.30 -8.22 1.62
C ASN A 22 8.97 -6.85 1.41
N PRO A 23 10.00 -6.70 0.54
CA PRO A 23 10.46 -5.36 0.20
C PRO A 23 9.30 -4.65 -0.53
N PRO A 24 8.90 -3.42 -0.15
CA PRO A 24 7.84 -2.74 -0.86
C PRO A 24 8.28 -2.65 -2.32
N MET A 25 7.51 -3.25 -3.22
CA MET A 25 7.74 -3.02 -4.64
C MET A 25 7.70 -1.51 -4.84
N THR A 26 8.65 -0.98 -5.61
CA THR A 26 8.89 0.47 -5.72
C THR A 26 7.77 1.13 -6.53
N ILE A 27 6.55 1.21 -6.00
CA ILE A 27 5.41 1.85 -6.67
C ILE A 27 5.75 3.33 -6.85
N SER A 28 5.87 3.79 -8.08
CA SER A 28 6.09 5.21 -8.37
C SER A 28 4.78 5.97 -8.56
N THR A 29 3.75 5.32 -9.11
CA THR A 29 2.47 5.96 -9.43
C THR A 29 1.29 4.99 -9.26
N ALA A 30 0.19 5.49 -8.70
CA ALA A 30 -1.11 4.82 -8.70
C ALA A 30 -2.17 5.68 -9.41
N TRP A 31 -3.18 5.08 -10.03
CA TRP A 31 -4.37 5.78 -10.54
C TRP A 31 -5.60 4.87 -10.57
N ILE A 32 -6.78 5.49 -10.63
CA ILE A 32 -8.07 4.82 -10.76
C ILE A 32 -8.52 4.93 -12.21
N ASP A 33 -8.65 3.79 -12.88
CA ASP A 33 -9.18 3.70 -14.25
C ASP A 33 -10.72 3.75 -14.26
N GLU A 34 -11.30 3.78 -15.45
CA GLU A 34 -12.76 3.71 -15.60
C GLU A 34 -13.36 2.43 -15.02
N GLY A 35 -14.56 2.56 -14.44
CA GLY A 35 -15.32 1.42 -13.91
C GLY A 35 -15.23 1.25 -12.40
N CYS A 36 -14.73 2.24 -11.65
CA CYS A 36 -14.90 2.26 -10.20
C CYS A 36 -16.40 2.20 -9.85
N ILE A 37 -16.74 1.37 -8.86
CA ILE A 37 -18.13 1.18 -8.40
C ILE A 37 -18.38 1.79 -7.01
N GLY A 38 -17.44 2.58 -6.50
CA GLY A 38 -17.57 3.24 -5.19
C GLY A 38 -17.67 2.30 -3.99
N CYS A 39 -17.08 1.10 -4.07
CA CYS A 39 -17.19 0.11 -2.98
C CYS A 39 -16.46 0.50 -1.68
N GLY A 40 -15.47 1.41 -1.76
CA GLY A 40 -14.72 1.90 -0.59
C GLY A 40 -13.69 0.93 0.00
N ALA A 41 -13.49 -0.25 -0.60
CA ALA A 41 -12.51 -1.21 -0.12
C ALA A 41 -11.08 -0.64 -0.06
N CYS A 42 -10.65 0.04 -1.12
CA CYS A 42 -9.31 0.66 -1.18
C CYS A 42 -9.10 1.75 -0.13
N ALA A 43 -10.11 2.58 0.14
CA ALA A 43 -10.06 3.60 1.19
C ALA A 43 -10.08 3.00 2.61
N THR A 44 -10.55 1.76 2.76
CA THR A 44 -10.48 1.03 4.05
C THR A 44 -9.09 0.43 4.27
N VAL A 45 -8.47 -0.09 3.20
CA VAL A 45 -7.14 -0.70 3.26
C VAL A 45 -6.04 0.35 3.39
N CYS A 46 -6.07 1.42 2.59
CA CYS A 46 -5.07 2.48 2.59
C CYS A 46 -5.72 3.87 2.56
N PRO A 47 -6.31 4.35 3.68
CA PRO A 47 -7.00 5.65 3.76
C PRO A 47 -6.09 6.87 3.54
N GLN A 48 -4.77 6.70 3.67
CA GLN A 48 -3.77 7.74 3.43
C GLN A 48 -3.60 8.05 1.94
N VAL A 49 -3.91 7.08 1.08
CA VAL A 49 -3.75 7.18 -0.39
C VAL A 49 -5.09 7.24 -1.08
N PHE A 50 -6.05 6.40 -0.71
CA PHE A 50 -7.35 6.34 -1.35
C PHE A 50 -8.43 7.00 -0.50
N VAL A 51 -9.21 7.88 -1.13
CA VAL A 51 -10.37 8.53 -0.54
C VAL A 51 -11.60 8.26 -1.40
N LEU A 52 -12.78 8.20 -0.78
CA LEU A 52 -14.05 8.01 -1.47
C LEU A 52 -14.98 9.19 -1.14
N PRO A 53 -14.84 10.35 -1.82
CA PRO A 53 -15.62 11.54 -1.50
C PRO A 53 -17.10 11.39 -1.90
N MET A 54 -17.39 10.63 -2.95
CA MET A 54 -18.75 10.32 -3.42
C MET A 54 -18.81 8.93 -4.06
N SER A 55 -18.93 8.86 -5.38
CA SER A 55 -19.24 7.63 -6.13
C SER A 55 -18.00 6.90 -6.62
N ASP A 56 -16.89 7.60 -6.79
CA ASP A 56 -15.64 7.06 -7.33
C ASP A 56 -14.51 7.26 -6.32
N ALA A 57 -13.61 6.29 -6.27
CA ALA A 57 -12.38 6.43 -5.50
C ALA A 57 -11.45 7.45 -6.16
N GLU A 58 -10.78 8.23 -5.33
CA GLU A 58 -9.77 9.21 -5.73
C GLU A 58 -8.48 8.94 -4.95
N ILE A 59 -7.36 9.39 -5.50
CA ILE A 59 -6.08 9.42 -4.80
C ILE A 59 -5.96 10.78 -4.11
N ALA A 60 -5.68 10.74 -2.81
CA ALA A 60 -5.51 11.92 -1.98
C ALA A 60 -4.39 12.82 -2.54
N GLY A 61 -4.66 14.12 -2.63
CA GLY A 61 -3.65 15.09 -3.06
C GLY A 61 -2.40 15.08 -2.17
N SER A 62 -2.55 14.81 -0.87
CA SER A 62 -1.41 14.63 0.05
C SER A 62 -0.52 13.43 -0.28
N ALA A 63 -1.05 12.43 -0.99
CA ALA A 63 -0.28 11.27 -1.41
C ALA A 63 0.49 11.52 -2.72
N ARG A 64 0.02 12.47 -3.54
CA ARG A 64 0.56 12.76 -4.88
C ARG A 64 1.54 13.92 -4.86
N ALA A 65 2.58 13.82 -5.69
CA ALA A 65 3.61 14.85 -5.85
C ALA A 65 3.08 16.20 -6.36
N ASP A 66 1.96 16.20 -7.08
CA ASP A 66 1.31 17.42 -7.61
C ASP A 66 0.24 18.00 -6.67
N GLY A 67 -0.05 17.35 -5.53
CA GLY A 67 -0.96 17.88 -4.53
C GLY A 67 -2.46 17.85 -4.90
N LEU A 68 -2.81 17.30 -6.06
CA LEU A 68 -4.19 17.31 -6.56
C LEU A 68 -4.94 16.05 -6.11
N THR A 69 -6.10 16.20 -5.47
CA THR A 69 -6.99 15.05 -5.23
C THR A 69 -7.76 14.73 -6.51
N GLY A 70 -7.88 13.44 -6.83
CA GLY A 70 -8.63 12.97 -7.99
C GLY A 70 -8.21 11.57 -8.40
N THR A 71 -8.80 11.01 -9.46
CA THR A 71 -8.48 9.65 -9.93
C THR A 71 -7.03 9.46 -10.38
N ASN A 72 -6.29 10.55 -10.61
CA ASN A 72 -4.92 10.57 -11.14
C ASN A 72 -4.77 9.88 -12.51
N ARG A 73 -5.88 9.57 -13.20
CA ARG A 73 -5.88 8.81 -14.46
C ARG A 73 -5.16 9.54 -15.59
N GLU A 74 -5.42 10.84 -15.72
CA GLU A 74 -4.85 11.69 -16.76
C GLU A 74 -3.46 12.21 -16.38
N GLN A 75 -3.29 12.66 -15.13
CA GLN A 75 -2.05 13.30 -14.69
C GLN A 75 -0.93 12.29 -14.47
N ARG A 76 -1.25 11.06 -14.04
CA ARG A 76 -0.27 10.02 -13.67
C ARG A 76 0.83 10.55 -12.75
N SER A 77 0.44 11.47 -11.87
CA SER A 77 1.35 12.11 -10.92
C SER A 77 1.92 11.06 -9.97
N ALA A 78 3.22 11.13 -9.74
CA ALA A 78 3.91 10.20 -8.86
C ALA A 78 3.39 10.31 -7.41
N LEU A 79 3.51 9.23 -6.66
CA LEU A 79 3.32 9.26 -5.22
C LEU A 79 4.55 9.84 -4.54
N HIS A 80 4.37 10.50 -3.39
CA HIS A 80 5.50 10.93 -2.60
C HIS A 80 6.30 9.72 -2.08
N ALA A 81 7.63 9.84 -2.05
CA ALA A 81 8.49 8.74 -1.63
C ALA A 81 8.20 8.23 -0.21
N HIS A 82 7.79 9.11 0.72
CA HIS A 82 7.42 8.70 2.08
C HIS A 82 6.14 7.85 2.10
N ILE A 83 5.15 8.19 1.27
CA ILE A 83 3.90 7.42 1.13
C ILE A 83 4.19 6.01 0.63
N VAL A 84 5.06 5.87 -0.38
CA VAL A 84 5.44 4.55 -0.92
C VAL A 84 6.21 3.74 0.13
N ALA A 85 7.08 4.39 0.90
CA ALA A 85 7.85 3.73 1.96
C ALA A 85 6.98 3.31 3.17
N GLU A 86 5.93 4.06 3.49
CA GLU A 86 5.07 3.83 4.66
C GLU A 86 3.84 2.99 4.34
N CYS A 87 3.32 3.06 3.11
CA CYS A 87 2.04 2.46 2.72
C CYS A 87 2.14 1.55 1.49
N GLY A 88 3.35 1.22 1.04
CA GLY A 88 3.58 0.45 -0.20
C GLY A 88 2.75 -0.83 -0.25
N ASP A 89 2.84 -1.65 0.80
CA ASP A 89 2.12 -2.92 0.88
C ASP A 89 0.59 -2.70 0.88
N GLU A 90 0.07 -1.73 1.63
CA GLU A 90 -1.36 -1.42 1.64
C GLU A 90 -1.87 -0.89 0.31
N ILE A 91 -1.04 -0.21 -0.49
CA ILE A 91 -1.40 0.24 -1.85
C ILE A 91 -1.55 -0.97 -2.78
N GLU A 92 -0.66 -1.96 -2.68
CA GLU A 92 -0.74 -3.20 -3.48
C GLU A 92 -1.94 -4.05 -3.08
N GLU A 93 -2.15 -4.22 -1.78
CA GLU A 93 -3.31 -4.95 -1.25
C GLU A 93 -4.63 -4.27 -1.63
N ALA A 94 -4.68 -2.93 -1.60
CA ALA A 94 -5.83 -2.19 -2.08
C ALA A 94 -6.07 -2.42 -3.58
N ALA A 95 -5.02 -2.46 -4.38
CA ALA A 95 -5.13 -2.71 -5.82
C ALA A 95 -5.60 -4.13 -6.13
N ALA A 96 -5.01 -5.14 -5.48
CA ALA A 96 -5.38 -6.55 -5.60
C ALA A 96 -6.79 -6.85 -5.03
N GLY A 97 -7.22 -6.08 -4.04
CA GLY A 97 -8.55 -6.18 -3.43
C GLY A 97 -9.66 -5.48 -4.21
N CYS A 98 -9.35 -4.82 -5.34
CA CYS A 98 -10.35 -4.12 -6.14
C CYS A 98 -11.28 -5.13 -6.86
N PRO A 99 -12.60 -5.20 -6.56
CA PRO A 99 -13.49 -6.20 -7.13
C PRO A 99 -13.72 -6.06 -8.65
N VAL A 100 -13.25 -4.95 -9.24
CA VAL A 100 -13.40 -4.60 -10.65
C VAL A 100 -12.04 -4.29 -11.30
N ASP A 101 -10.93 -4.53 -10.60
CA ASP A 101 -9.57 -4.41 -11.12
C ASP A 101 -9.25 -3.06 -11.80
N VAL A 102 -9.74 -1.94 -11.25
CA VAL A 102 -9.54 -0.59 -11.84
C VAL A 102 -8.39 0.21 -11.21
N ILE A 103 -7.81 -0.28 -10.11
CA ILE A 103 -6.66 0.37 -9.48
C ILE A 103 -5.41 -0.10 -10.21
N ARG A 104 -4.64 0.85 -10.72
CA ARG A 104 -3.46 0.59 -11.53
C ARG A 104 -2.23 1.15 -10.86
N LEU A 105 -1.14 0.41 -10.93
CA LEU A 105 0.15 0.74 -10.34
C LEU A 105 1.24 0.73 -11.42
N VAL A 106 2.20 1.63 -11.29
CA VAL A 106 3.48 1.61 -12.02
C VAL A 106 4.58 1.58 -10.99
N ALA A 107 5.59 0.74 -11.23
CA ALA A 107 6.84 0.71 -10.48
C ALA A 107 7.89 1.54 -11.20
#